data_AF-A0A3D2QAP0-F1
#
_entry.id   AF-A0A3D2QAP0-F1
#
_cell.length_a   1.000
_cell.length_b   1.000
_cell.length_c   1.000
_cell.angle_alpha   90.00
_cell.angle_beta   90.00
_cell.angle_gamma   90.00
#
_symmetry.space_group_name_H-M   'P 1'
#
loop_
_entity.id
_entity.type
_entity.pdbx_description
1 polymer ?
#
loop_
_entity_poly.entity_id
_entity_poly.type
_entity_poly.pdbx_seq_one_letter_code
_entity_poly.pdbx_strand_id
1 'polypeptide(L)' 'MSGADRVAAELKPEHKADLVRAFQAGGDDIAAVGNDSYDAPALACADTGITIGSGDKEAWQASQ' A
#
# COMPACT_ATOMS: atom_id res chain seq x y z
N MET A 1 14.60 -6.26 -15.81
CA MET A 1 13.88 -6.57 -14.57
C MET A 1 14.44 -5.67 -13.49
N SER A 2 13.62 -4.79 -12.91
CA SER A 2 14.02 -4.01 -11.73
C SER A 2 14.30 -4.95 -10.57
N GLY A 3 15.32 -4.66 -9.76
CA GLY A 3 15.76 -5.51 -8.65
C GLY A 3 14.81 -5.46 -7.47
N ALA A 4 13.66 -6.14 -7.58
CA ALA A 4 12.77 -6.39 -6.46
C ALA A 4 13.08 -7.78 -5.87
N ASP A 5 13.28 -7.86 -4.56
CA ASP A 5 13.55 -9.12 -3.85
C ASP A 5 12.34 -10.07 -3.90
N ARG A 6 11.13 -9.50 -3.94
CA ARG A 6 9.87 -10.23 -4.01
C ARG A 6 8.89 -9.50 -4.91
N VAL A 7 8.11 -10.26 -5.67
CA VAL A 7 7.04 -9.75 -6.53
C VAL A 7 5.78 -10.58 -6.27
N ALA A 8 4.67 -9.89 -6.01
CA ALA A 8 3.34 -10.48 -5.96
C ALA A 8 2.45 -9.75 -6.98
N ALA A 9 1.71 -10.51 -7.78
CA ALA A 9 0.85 -10.00 -8.85
C ALA A 9 -0.58 -10.52 -8.70
N GLU A 10 -1.52 -9.92 -9.44
CA GLU A 10 -2.94 -10.32 -9.48
C GLU A 10 -3.65 -10.26 -8.12
N LEU A 11 -3.20 -9.36 -7.25
CA LEU A 11 -3.79 -9.16 -5.94
C LEU A 11 -5.05 -8.31 -6.00
N LYS A 12 -6.07 -8.74 -5.25
CA LYS A 12 -7.20 -7.89 -4.88
C LYS A 12 -6.76 -6.82 -3.88
N PRO A 13 -7.47 -5.68 -3.76
CA PRO A 13 -7.16 -4.63 -2.80
C PRO A 13 -6.96 -5.14 -1.37
N GLU A 14 -7.82 -6.06 -0.91
CA GLU A 14 -7.77 -6.59 0.45
C GLU A 14 -6.48 -7.38 0.69
N HIS A 15 -6.06 -8.15 -0.31
CA HIS A 15 -4.83 -8.95 -0.23
C HIS A 15 -3.56 -8.08 -0.21
N LYS A 16 -3.59 -6.86 -0.77
CA LYS A 16 -2.47 -5.92 -0.65
C LYS A 16 -2.27 -5.50 0.81
N ALA A 17 -3.35 -5.21 1.54
CA ALA A 17 -3.27 -4.88 2.95
C ALA A 17 -2.80 -6.07 3.81
N ASP A 18 -3.24 -7.29 3.49
CA ASP A 18 -2.80 -8.48 4.20
C ASP A 18 -1.30 -8.74 4.05
N LEU A 19 -0.71 -8.42 2.88
CA LEU A 19 0.74 -8.47 2.71
C LEU A 19 1.47 -7.45 3.58
N VAL A 20 0.96 -6.22 3.68
CA VAL A 20 1.53 -5.20 4.57
C VAL A 20 1.54 -5.70 6.01
N ARG A 21 0.42 -6.24 6.51
CA ARG A 21 0.34 -6.83 7.86
C ARG A 21 1.30 -8.00 8.06
N ALA A 22 1.44 -8.86 7.05
CA ALA A 22 2.35 -9.98 7.11
C ALA A 22 3.82 -9.53 7.22
N PHE A 23 4.20 -8.45 6.53
CA PHE A 23 5.54 -7.87 6.67
C PHE A 23 5.74 -7.17 8.02
N GLN A 24 4.75 -6.40 8.49
CA GLN A 24 4.78 -5.80 9.83
C GLN A 24 4.90 -6.84 10.94
N ALA A 25 4.24 -7.99 10.81
CA ALA A 25 4.36 -9.10 11.76
C ALA A 25 5.79 -9.69 11.82
N GLY A 26 6.62 -9.44 10.80
CA GLY A 26 8.04 -9.74 10.80
C GLY A 26 8.87 -8.83 11.71
N GLY A 27 8.29 -7.73 12.21
CA GLY A 27 8.95 -6.74 13.06
C GLY A 27 9.59 -5.57 12.29
N ASP A 28 9.34 -5.47 10.98
CA ASP A 28 9.84 -4.38 10.14
C ASP A 28 8.82 -3.22 10.06
N ASP A 29 9.32 -1.98 10.03
CA ASP A 29 8.51 -0.80 9.71
C ASP A 29 8.23 -0.76 8.20
N ILE A 30 6.95 -0.71 7.83
CA ILE A 30 6.53 -0.84 6.43
C ILE A 30 6.11 0.51 5.85
N ALA A 31 6.82 0.90 4.79
CA ALA A 31 6.40 1.98 3.90
C ALA A 31 5.68 1.41 2.66
N ALA A 32 4.45 1.85 2.42
CA ALA A 32 3.70 1.51 1.22
C ALA A 32 3.66 2.70 0.26
N VAL A 33 3.83 2.42 -1.03
CA VAL A 33 3.80 3.42 -2.09
C VAL A 33 2.79 2.99 -3.14
N GLY A 34 1.86 3.88 -3.49
CA GLY A 34 0.76 3.59 -4.42
C GLY A 34 0.19 4.85 -5.04
N ASN A 35 -0.83 4.72 -5.88
CA ASN A 35 -1.36 5.86 -6.65
C ASN A 35 -2.89 5.92 -6.78
N ASP A 36 -3.62 4.86 -6.41
CA ASP A 36 -5.06 4.80 -6.62
C ASP A 36 -5.84 4.17 -5.45
N SER A 37 -7.16 4.06 -5.62
CA SER A 37 -8.07 3.48 -4.62
C SER A 37 -7.84 1.98 -4.39
N TYR A 38 -7.22 1.26 -5.33
CA TYR A 38 -6.84 -0.14 -5.12
C TYR A 38 -5.68 -0.26 -4.13
N ASP A 39 -4.85 0.77 -4.00
CA ASP A 39 -3.74 0.82 -3.04
C ASP A 39 -4.16 1.38 -1.68
N ALA A 40 -5.29 2.10 -1.60
CA ALA A 40 -5.74 2.76 -0.37
C ALA A 40 -5.77 1.85 0.87
N PRO A 41 -6.23 0.58 0.81
CA PRO A 41 -6.18 -0.32 1.96
C PRO A 41 -4.76 -0.64 2.43
N ALA A 42 -3.81 -0.78 1.51
CA ALA A 42 -2.41 -1.06 1.83
C ALA A 42 -1.70 0.20 2.37
N LEU A 43 -1.98 1.36 1.77
CA LEU A 43 -1.47 2.66 2.23
C LEU A 43 -1.95 2.99 3.65
N ALA A 44 -3.23 2.71 3.95
CA ALA A 44 -3.80 2.94 5.28
C ALA A 44 -3.31 1.93 6.34
N CYS A 45 -2.87 0.74 5.92
CA CYS A 45 -2.37 -0.29 6.82
C CYS A 45 -0.88 -0.13 7.15
N ALA A 46 -0.12 0.51 6.25
CA ALA A 46 1.31 0.69 6.40
C ALA A 46 1.65 1.71 7.50
N ASP A 47 2.84 1.58 8.08
CA ASP A 47 3.37 2.55 9.06
C ASP A 47 3.60 3.91 8.41
N THR A 48 3.92 3.92 7.11
CA THR A 48 3.99 5.12 6.29
C THR A 48 3.39 4.88 4.91
N GLY A 49 2.27 5.52 4.60
CA GLY A 49 1.65 5.51 3.27
C GLY A 49 2.09 6.71 2.43
N ILE A 50 2.57 6.47 1.21
CA ILE A 50 2.98 7.51 0.26
C ILE A 50 2.18 7.35 -1.03
N THR A 51 1.38 8.36 -1.36
CA THR A 51 0.66 8.42 -2.63
C THR A 51 1.46 9.20 -3.66
N ILE A 52 1.67 8.62 -4.84
CA ILE A 52 2.40 9.26 -5.95
C ILE A 52 1.47 9.37 -7.17
N GLY A 53 1.08 10.60 -7.54
CA GLY A 53 0.28 10.85 -8.76
C GLY A 53 -0.93 11.75 -8.55
N SER A 54 -1.34 12.44 -9.62
CA SER A 54 -2.07 13.71 -9.61
C SER A 54 -3.57 13.63 -9.32
N GLY A 55 -3.99 14.09 -8.13
CA GLY A 55 -5.14 14.99 -8.04
C GLY A 55 -6.54 14.48 -8.41
N ASP A 56 -6.87 13.20 -8.28
CA ASP A 56 -8.28 12.79 -8.18
C ASP A 56 -8.70 12.70 -6.70
N LYS A 57 -9.63 13.58 -6.34
CA LYS A 57 -10.04 14.00 -4.99
C LYS A 57 -10.59 12.91 -4.07
N GLU A 58 -10.67 11.65 -4.49
CA GLU A 58 -11.30 10.59 -3.70
C GLU A 58 -10.40 10.04 -2.59
N ALA A 59 -9.07 10.21 -2.66
CA ALA A 59 -8.15 9.74 -1.63
C ALA A 59 -8.08 10.63 -0.36
N TRP A 60 -8.68 11.83 -0.37
CA TRP A 60 -8.59 12.78 0.74
C TRP A 60 -9.65 12.60 1.85
N GLN A 61 -10.67 11.74 1.65
CA GLN A 61 -11.78 11.61 2.61
C GLN A 61 -11.57 10.54 3.70
N ALA A 62 -10.49 9.76 3.68
CA ALA A 62 -10.24 8.73 4.68
C ALA A 62 -9.40 9.22 5.89
N SER A 63 -9.02 10.50 5.94
CA SER A 63 -8.17 11.07 6.99
C SER A 63 -8.87 12.13 7.86
N GLN A 64 -10.17 11.97 8.14
CA GLN A 64 -10.86 12.71 9.21
C GLN A 64 -11.41 11.77 10.28
#